data_AF-A0A1C4J8E0-F1
#
_entry.id   AF-A0A1C4J8E0-F1
#
_cell.length_a   1.000
_cell.length_b   1.000
_cell.length_c   1.000
_cell.angle_alpha   90.00
_cell.angle_beta   90.00
_cell.angle_gamma   90.00
#
_symmetry.space_group_name_H-M   'P 1'
#
loop_
_entity.id
_entity.type
_entity.pdbx_description
1 polymer ?
#
loop_
_entity_poly.entity_id
_entity_poly.type
_entity_poly.pdbx_seq_one_letter_code
_entity_poly.pdbx_strand_id
1 'polypeptide(L)'
;MPIRPRTARLAAAVSIVLATTAAGALPAAGAAPRTAGPPGQPYELNLTTDRATTDYDHRTVDLSGILTHADGTPVVDGSVDVTEAIVFTTWNPWGDPIDPWYYDARSLGTVHTDQNGRFDLPDTLVDHVGDSSLAQSYHEVEFDAQYDPDGNPDTYTDLIYESIRRPATPVPSTITATVDKTRVRPGDTLNVTGTVAFPAGHGSVDGTPVFLRAFSESESDAQTTADAAGHFSFHWKVRGDDDDFAVYSAPKDFYIGGDFAALPVATPITLSYSAVSATVDANGLATAKATVNPSCAGSGAAKQTFSLQFAAEGSTSWRTVATAAPAAGGALKGSYKGGNGSYRWVHAETDVCTAATSAAKAVHRTKTHIAGFHGTPQPVRRGQRLRLNGTLQYLDGSTWKPRGKHPVEIWYRPTSTSTWTRKYVVQSSDRGAFQKTFNDSTRGWWRTIVVGTTGLYTSISDPDWIEVL
;
A
#
# COMPACT_ATOMS: atom_id res chain seq x y z
N MET A 1 -40.22 2.61 -4.46
CA MET A 1 -39.76 2.06 -3.18
C MET A 1 -38.30 2.46 -2.99
N PRO A 2 -37.98 3.39 -2.08
CA PRO A 2 -36.63 3.90 -1.90
C PRO A 2 -35.96 3.22 -0.69
N ILE A 3 -34.73 2.76 -0.84
CA ILE A 3 -33.91 2.35 0.32
C ILE A 3 -32.86 3.44 0.52
N ARG A 4 -33.04 4.18 1.63
CA ARG A 4 -32.15 5.24 2.12
C ARG A 4 -30.78 4.69 2.53
N PRO A 5 -29.71 5.49 2.44
CA PRO A 5 -28.42 5.16 3.01
C PRO A 5 -28.42 5.41 4.52
N ARG A 6 -27.83 4.49 5.31
CA ARG A 6 -27.56 4.70 6.74
C ARG A 6 -26.16 5.28 6.90
N THR A 7 -26.08 6.48 7.45
CA THR A 7 -24.93 7.06 8.14
C THR A 7 -24.72 6.34 9.48
N ALA A 8 -23.47 5.98 9.82
CA ALA A 8 -22.87 6.16 11.14
C ALA A 8 -21.42 5.60 11.16
N ARG A 9 -20.48 6.44 11.60
CA ARG A 9 -19.19 6.05 12.15
C ARG A 9 -19.42 5.28 13.46
N LEU A 10 -18.58 4.29 13.76
CA LEU A 10 -18.09 4.02 15.12
C LEU A 10 -16.92 3.04 15.05
N ALA A 11 -15.82 3.44 15.68
CA ALA A 11 -14.68 2.60 16.01
C ALA A 11 -15.15 1.44 16.90
N ALA A 12 -14.70 0.23 16.60
CA ALA A 12 -14.84 -0.91 17.49
C ALA A 12 -13.43 -1.34 17.90
N ALA A 13 -13.05 -0.96 19.12
CA ALA A 13 -12.01 -1.64 19.86
C ALA A 13 -12.45 -3.09 20.09
N VAL A 14 -11.59 -4.04 19.74
CA VAL A 14 -11.81 -5.45 20.07
C VAL A 14 -11.27 -5.65 21.48
N SER A 15 -12.15 -5.53 22.47
CA SER A 15 -11.93 -6.02 23.83
C SER A 15 -12.21 -7.52 23.85
N ILE A 16 -11.18 -8.34 24.03
CA ILE A 16 -11.36 -9.76 24.36
C ILE A 16 -11.73 -9.82 25.84
N VAL A 17 -13.02 -10.01 26.11
CA VAL A 17 -13.56 -10.35 27.44
C VAL A 17 -13.42 -11.86 27.59
N LEU A 18 -12.56 -12.31 28.51
CA LEU A 18 -12.55 -13.71 28.96
C LEU A 18 -13.83 -13.96 29.76
N ALA A 19 -14.68 -14.83 29.24
CA ALA A 19 -15.87 -15.30 29.94
C ALA A 19 -15.46 -16.20 31.12
N THR A 20 -15.82 -15.78 32.32
CA THR A 20 -15.81 -16.59 33.54
C THR A 20 -16.91 -17.66 33.46
N THR A 21 -16.53 -18.91 33.17
CA THR A 21 -17.37 -20.06 33.47
C THR A 21 -16.90 -20.70 34.77
N ALA A 22 -17.64 -20.46 35.84
CA ALA A 22 -17.59 -21.27 37.04
C ALA A 22 -18.11 -22.68 36.71
N ALA A 23 -17.27 -23.70 36.91
CA ALA A 23 -17.70 -25.10 36.94
C ALA A 23 -17.02 -25.77 38.15
N GLY A 24 -17.85 -26.52 38.89
CA GLY A 24 -17.61 -27.01 40.23
C GLY A 24 -16.39 -27.91 40.42
N ALA A 25 -15.97 -27.97 41.68
CA ALA A 25 -15.02 -28.91 42.22
C ALA A 25 -15.27 -30.36 41.74
N LEU A 26 -14.20 -30.99 41.25
CA LEU A 26 -14.07 -32.44 41.10
C LEU A 26 -12.72 -32.88 41.71
N PRO A 27 -12.63 -34.10 42.26
CA PRO A 27 -11.66 -34.46 43.27
C PRO A 27 -10.27 -34.73 42.69
N ALA A 28 -9.26 -34.68 43.56
CA ALA A 28 -7.90 -35.12 43.31
C ALA A 28 -7.89 -36.48 42.57
N ALA A 29 -7.50 -36.47 41.30
CA ALA A 29 -7.25 -37.68 40.53
C ALA A 29 -5.81 -38.13 40.82
N GLY A 30 -5.69 -39.32 41.40
CA GLY A 30 -4.41 -39.96 41.69
C GLY A 30 -3.54 -40.09 40.43
N ALA A 31 -2.24 -39.99 40.65
CA ALA A 31 -1.21 -40.19 39.64
C ALA A 31 -1.45 -41.50 38.88
N ALA A 32 -1.64 -41.40 37.57
CA ALA A 32 -1.49 -42.55 36.69
C ALA A 32 0.00 -42.93 36.64
N PRO A 33 0.36 -44.23 36.63
CA PRO A 33 1.75 -44.64 36.46
C PRO A 33 2.22 -44.21 35.07
N ARG A 34 3.34 -43.48 35.03
CA ARG A 34 3.96 -42.99 33.79
C ARG A 34 4.53 -44.17 33.00
N THR A 35 4.20 -44.20 31.71
CA THR A 35 4.77 -45.13 30.71
C THR A 35 6.27 -44.92 30.57
N ALA A 36 7.02 -46.02 30.62
CA ALA A 36 8.47 -46.07 30.42
C ALA A 36 8.91 -45.35 29.13
N GLY A 37 10.05 -44.66 29.21
CA GLY A 37 10.70 -44.00 28.08
C GLY A 37 11.10 -44.95 26.95
N PRO A 38 11.62 -44.41 25.82
CA PRO A 38 12.05 -45.22 24.69
C PRO A 38 13.09 -46.27 25.13
N PRO A 39 13.07 -47.50 24.56
CA PRO A 39 13.97 -48.56 25.01
C PRO A 39 15.43 -48.20 24.72
N GLY A 40 16.26 -48.11 25.77
CA GLY A 40 17.72 -48.06 25.64
C GLY A 40 18.46 -46.91 26.34
N GLN A 41 17.79 -45.94 26.96
CA GLN A 41 18.44 -44.90 27.77
C GLN A 41 18.76 -45.46 29.17
N PRO A 42 20.03 -45.48 29.64
CA PRO A 42 20.41 -46.11 30.91
C PRO A 42 20.05 -45.28 32.15
N TYR A 43 19.70 -44.01 31.99
CA TYR A 43 19.27 -43.12 33.07
C TYR A 43 18.08 -42.26 32.63
N GLU A 44 17.39 -41.69 33.62
CA GLU A 44 16.31 -40.72 33.47
C GLU A 44 16.65 -39.48 34.30
N LEU A 45 16.55 -38.31 33.68
CA LEU A 45 16.73 -37.00 34.30
C LEU A 45 15.42 -36.23 34.20
N ASN A 46 15.03 -35.58 35.29
CA ASN A 46 13.89 -34.66 35.30
C ASN A 46 14.32 -33.33 35.91
N LEU A 47 13.80 -32.23 35.37
CA LEU A 47 14.06 -30.87 35.82
C LEU A 47 12.73 -30.13 36.04
N THR A 48 12.62 -29.44 37.16
CA THR A 48 11.41 -28.72 37.58
C THR A 48 11.77 -27.39 38.24
N THR A 49 10.78 -26.50 38.35
CA THR A 49 10.89 -25.24 39.10
C THR A 49 9.74 -25.11 40.09
N ASP A 50 9.93 -24.30 41.13
CA ASP A 50 8.90 -23.94 42.10
C ASP A 50 7.73 -23.13 41.49
N ARG A 51 8.01 -22.34 40.44
CA ARG A 51 7.02 -21.50 39.73
C ARG A 51 7.11 -21.64 38.22
N ALA A 52 5.99 -21.40 37.55
CA ALA A 52 5.86 -21.53 36.10
C ALA A 52 6.27 -20.25 35.33
N THR A 53 6.38 -19.10 36.00
CA THR A 53 6.72 -17.80 35.39
C THR A 53 7.39 -16.89 36.41
N THR A 54 8.15 -15.91 35.92
CA THR A 54 8.76 -14.83 36.71
C THR A 54 8.24 -13.46 36.27
N ASP A 55 8.44 -12.45 37.10
CA ASP A 55 8.10 -11.06 36.79
C ASP A 55 9.13 -10.09 37.41
N TYR A 56 8.93 -8.79 37.21
CA TYR A 56 9.87 -7.75 37.67
C TYR A 56 10.19 -7.83 39.18
N ASP A 57 9.20 -8.20 40.00
CA ASP A 57 9.32 -8.28 41.46
C ASP A 57 9.77 -9.69 41.91
N HIS A 58 9.54 -10.73 41.10
CA HIS A 58 9.84 -12.13 41.39
C HIS A 58 10.75 -12.75 40.31
N ARG A 59 12.04 -12.38 40.37
CA ARG A 59 13.03 -12.67 39.32
C ARG A 59 13.76 -14.01 39.42
N THR A 60 13.59 -14.73 40.52
CA THR A 60 14.28 -16.00 40.77
C THR A 60 13.33 -17.19 40.67
N VAL A 61 13.89 -18.37 40.46
CA VAL A 61 13.22 -19.67 40.59
C VAL A 61 14.11 -20.61 41.39
N ASP A 62 13.50 -21.57 42.08
CA ASP A 62 14.22 -22.71 42.63
C ASP A 62 14.17 -23.84 41.61
N LEU A 63 15.34 -24.27 41.14
CA LEU A 63 15.47 -25.42 40.24
C LEU A 63 15.65 -26.69 41.07
N SER A 64 14.91 -27.74 40.72
CA SER A 64 15.01 -29.05 41.36
C SER A 64 14.94 -30.14 40.32
N GLY A 65 15.76 -31.18 40.48
CA GLY A 65 15.72 -32.33 39.59
C GLY A 65 16.01 -33.65 40.29
N ILE A 66 15.72 -34.72 39.56
CA ILE A 66 15.93 -36.11 40.02
C ILE A 66 16.64 -36.86 38.89
N LEU A 67 17.72 -37.55 39.23
CA LEU A 67 18.48 -38.43 38.36
C LEU A 67 18.40 -39.87 38.87
N THR A 68 17.87 -40.76 38.04
CA THR A 68 17.75 -42.19 38.35
C THR A 68 18.33 -43.04 37.24
N HIS A 69 18.76 -44.25 37.56
CA HIS A 69 18.92 -45.30 36.56
C HIS A 69 17.55 -45.64 35.93
N ALA A 70 17.55 -46.28 34.77
CA ALA A 70 16.32 -46.69 34.07
C ALA A 70 15.42 -47.65 34.88
N ASP A 71 15.94 -48.30 35.92
CA ASP A 71 15.17 -49.13 36.85
C ASP A 71 14.55 -48.35 38.02
N GLY A 72 14.73 -47.02 38.04
CA GLY A 72 14.25 -46.11 39.07
C GLY A 72 15.14 -46.02 40.31
N THR A 73 16.30 -46.70 40.34
CA THR A 73 17.24 -46.56 41.46
C THR A 73 17.95 -45.20 41.40
N PRO A 74 18.15 -44.50 42.55
CA PRO A 74 18.83 -43.21 42.57
C PRO A 74 20.28 -43.29 42.11
N VAL A 75 20.71 -42.32 41.28
CA VAL A 75 22.14 -42.06 41.06
C VAL A 75 22.62 -41.18 42.21
N VAL A 76 23.52 -41.69 43.05
CA VAL A 76 24.07 -40.94 44.19
C VAL A 76 25.36 -40.24 43.76
N ASP A 77 25.52 -38.96 44.12
CA ASP A 77 26.69 -38.15 43.80
C ASP A 77 26.96 -38.00 42.28
N GLY A 78 25.91 -38.18 41.46
CA GLY A 78 25.94 -37.90 40.03
C GLY A 78 26.08 -36.41 39.77
N SER A 79 27.01 -36.06 38.89
CA SER A 79 27.37 -34.69 38.49
C SER A 79 26.49 -34.19 37.35
N VAL A 80 25.63 -33.21 37.61
CA VAL A 80 24.70 -32.63 36.64
C VAL A 80 25.13 -31.20 36.33
N ASP A 81 25.44 -30.92 35.08
CA ASP A 81 25.72 -29.56 34.61
C ASP A 81 24.41 -28.85 34.29
N VAL A 82 24.25 -27.63 34.80
CA VAL A 82 23.04 -26.82 34.56
C VAL A 82 23.42 -25.56 33.80
N THR A 83 22.67 -25.28 32.74
CA THR A 83 22.84 -24.12 31.87
C THR A 83 21.53 -23.33 31.80
N GLU A 84 21.63 -22.02 31.66
CA GLU A 84 20.52 -21.12 31.37
C GLU A 84 20.76 -20.47 30.01
N ALA A 85 19.71 -20.36 29.18
CA ALA A 85 19.77 -19.66 27.92
C ALA A 85 18.55 -18.75 27.70
N ILE A 86 18.78 -17.49 27.35
CA ILE A 86 17.69 -16.62 26.86
C ILE A 86 17.33 -17.00 25.43
N VAL A 87 16.02 -17.08 25.17
CA VAL A 87 15.46 -17.38 23.86
C VAL A 87 15.18 -16.10 23.08
N PHE A 88 15.83 -15.93 21.93
CA PHE A 88 15.61 -14.82 21.01
C PHE A 88 14.89 -15.27 19.73
N THR A 89 14.12 -14.37 19.11
CA THR A 89 13.73 -14.54 17.71
C THR A 89 14.97 -14.30 16.86
N THR A 90 15.33 -15.22 15.95
CA THR A 90 16.19 -14.81 14.85
C THR A 90 15.35 -13.91 13.93
N TRP A 91 15.86 -12.71 13.65
CA TRP A 91 15.26 -11.87 12.63
C TRP A 91 15.49 -12.56 11.27
N ASN A 92 14.50 -13.33 10.81
CA ASN A 92 14.49 -13.92 9.48
C ASN A 92 13.49 -13.15 8.59
N PRO A 93 13.94 -12.35 7.61
CA PRO A 93 13.05 -11.63 6.71
C PRO A 93 12.27 -12.57 5.75
N TRP A 94 12.66 -13.84 5.63
CA TRP A 94 12.03 -14.83 4.74
C TRP A 94 11.01 -15.74 5.44
N GLY A 95 10.91 -15.73 6.77
CA GLY A 95 9.94 -16.54 7.51
C GLY A 95 10.17 -18.06 7.46
N ASP A 96 11.30 -18.49 6.89
CA ASP A 96 11.67 -19.90 6.80
C ASP A 96 12.31 -20.38 8.12
N PRO A 97 12.03 -21.60 8.60
CA PRO A 97 12.65 -22.14 9.79
C PRO A 97 14.07 -22.62 9.49
N ILE A 98 15.02 -21.68 9.34
CA ILE A 98 16.46 -21.98 9.47
C ILE A 98 16.81 -21.58 10.90
N ASP A 99 16.82 -22.59 11.78
CA ASP A 99 17.02 -22.50 13.25
C ASP A 99 16.59 -21.17 13.89
N PRO A 100 15.32 -21.02 14.30
CA PRO A 100 14.72 -19.72 14.63
C PRO A 100 15.19 -19.09 15.94
N TRP A 101 16.20 -19.66 16.60
CA TRP A 101 16.59 -19.33 17.96
C TRP A 101 18.09 -19.07 18.06
N TYR A 102 18.44 -17.85 18.46
CA TYR A 102 19.75 -17.55 19.04
C TYR A 102 19.62 -17.72 20.55
N TYR A 103 20.65 -18.31 21.17
CA TYR A 103 20.71 -18.55 22.61
C TYR A 103 21.88 -17.77 23.19
N ASP A 104 21.61 -16.96 24.22
CA ASP A 104 22.66 -16.36 25.06
C ASP A 104 22.75 -17.21 26.33
N ALA A 105 23.70 -18.14 26.34
CA ALA A 105 23.80 -19.18 27.36
C ALA A 105 24.84 -18.85 28.44
N ARG A 106 24.51 -19.12 29.70
CA ARG A 106 25.46 -19.17 30.82
C ARG A 106 25.41 -20.50 31.54
N SER A 107 26.57 -20.95 31.99
CA SER A 107 26.63 -22.06 32.94
C SER A 107 26.15 -21.56 34.32
N LEU A 108 25.25 -22.33 34.94
CA LEU A 108 24.86 -22.19 36.35
C LEU A 108 25.73 -23.07 37.27
N GLY A 109 26.68 -23.80 36.68
CA GLY A 109 27.61 -24.69 37.37
C GLY A 109 27.14 -26.14 37.40
N THR A 110 27.88 -26.94 38.16
CA THR A 110 27.68 -28.38 38.31
C THR A 110 27.11 -28.67 39.70
N VAL A 111 25.99 -29.39 39.76
CA VAL A 111 25.34 -29.82 41.00
C VAL A 111 25.46 -31.33 41.18
N HIS A 112 25.54 -31.78 42.42
CA HIS A 112 25.63 -33.19 42.77
C HIS A 112 24.33 -33.69 43.38
N THR A 113 23.95 -34.90 42.99
CA THR A 113 22.74 -35.56 43.49
C THR A 113 22.93 -36.15 44.89
N ASP A 114 21.90 -36.05 45.72
CA ASP A 114 21.89 -36.59 47.08
C ASP A 114 21.67 -38.11 47.11
N GLN A 115 21.46 -38.67 48.31
CA GLN A 115 21.21 -40.11 48.51
C GLN A 115 19.91 -40.61 47.84
N ASN A 116 19.00 -39.70 47.47
CA ASN A 116 17.76 -39.99 46.77
C ASN A 116 17.83 -39.63 45.29
N GLY A 117 19.01 -39.27 44.77
CA GLY A 117 19.20 -38.88 43.38
C GLY A 117 18.70 -37.46 43.08
N ARG A 118 18.42 -36.66 44.10
CA ARG A 118 17.88 -35.31 43.96
C ARG A 118 18.98 -34.26 43.95
N PHE A 119 18.83 -33.24 43.12
CA PHE A 119 19.62 -32.00 43.22
C PHE A 119 18.70 -30.79 43.29
N ASP A 120 19.19 -29.70 43.89
CA ASP A 120 18.49 -28.43 44.03
C ASP A 120 19.46 -27.27 43.78
N LEU A 121 19.00 -26.25 43.07
CA LEU A 121 19.69 -24.99 42.83
C LEU A 121 18.72 -23.83 43.15
N PRO A 122 18.70 -23.36 44.41
CA PRO A 122 17.78 -22.32 44.86
C PRO A 122 18.17 -20.93 44.35
N ASP A 123 17.21 -20.01 44.35
CA ASP A 123 17.41 -18.59 44.04
C ASP A 123 18.09 -18.32 42.69
N THR A 124 17.82 -19.17 41.69
CA THR A 124 18.36 -19.03 40.34
C THR A 124 17.70 -17.84 39.64
N LEU A 125 18.49 -16.83 39.26
CA LEU A 125 18.00 -15.68 38.50
C LEU A 125 17.55 -16.08 37.10
N VAL A 126 16.42 -15.53 36.65
CA VAL A 126 15.84 -15.77 35.32
C VAL A 126 15.93 -14.47 34.50
N ASP A 127 17.15 -14.01 34.24
CA ASP A 127 17.38 -12.70 33.61
C ASP A 127 18.75 -12.51 32.97
N HIS A 128 19.48 -13.59 32.66
CA HIS A 128 20.84 -13.40 32.17
C HIS A 128 20.92 -12.86 30.75
N VAL A 129 21.06 -11.54 30.64
CA VAL A 129 21.40 -10.89 29.39
C VAL A 129 22.90 -10.61 29.40
N GLY A 130 23.65 -11.19 28.45
CA GLY A 130 25.01 -10.78 28.18
C GLY A 130 25.05 -9.39 27.52
N ASP A 131 25.96 -9.19 26.56
CA ASP A 131 25.98 -7.97 25.74
C ASP A 131 24.90 -7.99 24.62
N SER A 132 24.06 -9.02 24.59
CA SER A 132 22.99 -9.22 23.62
C SER A 132 21.90 -8.14 23.72
N SER A 133 21.42 -7.66 22.58
CA SER A 133 20.28 -6.74 22.54
C SER A 133 18.97 -7.48 22.82
N LEU A 134 18.13 -6.94 23.70
CA LEU A 134 16.80 -7.51 23.99
C LEU A 134 15.71 -7.15 22.98
N ALA A 135 16.07 -6.49 21.87
CA ALA A 135 15.12 -6.05 20.84
C ALA A 135 14.21 -7.17 20.31
N GLN A 136 14.71 -8.39 20.31
CA GLN A 136 14.07 -9.57 19.74
C GLN A 136 13.91 -10.71 20.76
N SER A 137 13.98 -10.41 22.07
CA SER A 137 13.83 -11.45 23.09
C SER A 137 12.37 -11.90 23.20
N TYR A 138 12.15 -13.20 23.45
CA TYR A 138 10.81 -13.73 23.77
C TYR A 138 10.41 -13.49 25.23
N HIS A 139 11.30 -12.89 26.03
CA HIS A 139 11.19 -12.89 27.48
C HIS A 139 10.95 -14.32 28.00
N GLU A 140 11.69 -15.29 27.46
CA GLU A 140 11.67 -16.70 27.88
C GLU A 140 13.09 -17.19 28.10
N VAL A 141 13.26 -17.97 29.16
CA VAL A 141 14.53 -18.58 29.55
C VAL A 141 14.39 -20.09 29.51
N GLU A 142 15.33 -20.77 28.89
CA GLU A 142 15.47 -22.21 28.87
C GLU A 142 16.54 -22.62 29.90
N PHE A 143 16.19 -23.57 30.75
CA PHE A 143 17.14 -24.23 31.65
C PHE A 143 17.38 -25.64 31.14
N ASP A 144 18.65 -25.96 30.93
CA ASP A 144 19.11 -27.27 30.49
C ASP A 144 19.88 -27.93 31.62
N ALA A 145 19.47 -29.13 32.03
CA ALA A 145 20.26 -29.99 32.90
C ALA A 145 20.84 -31.12 32.06
N GLN A 146 22.14 -31.37 32.19
CA GLN A 146 22.88 -32.36 31.44
C GLN A 146 23.64 -33.29 32.39
N TYR A 147 23.49 -34.59 32.18
CA TYR A 147 24.24 -35.62 32.87
C TYR A 147 25.09 -36.40 31.85
N ASP A 148 26.39 -36.49 32.14
CA ASP A 148 27.35 -37.30 31.39
C ASP A 148 27.75 -38.53 32.23
N PRO A 149 27.27 -39.74 31.88
CA PRO A 149 27.55 -40.95 32.65
C PRO A 149 29.02 -41.41 32.63
N ASP A 150 29.76 -41.13 31.54
CA ASP A 150 31.14 -41.59 31.36
C ASP A 150 32.17 -40.47 31.61
N GLY A 151 31.70 -39.22 31.72
CA GLY A 151 32.52 -38.04 31.99
C GLY A 151 33.48 -37.70 30.86
N ASN A 152 33.25 -38.27 29.67
CA ASN A 152 34.04 -38.05 28.49
C ASN A 152 33.28 -37.16 27.50
N PRO A 153 33.65 -35.87 27.39
CA PRO A 153 32.91 -34.90 26.57
C PRO A 153 32.95 -35.19 25.06
N ASP A 154 33.75 -36.16 24.60
CA ASP A 154 33.85 -36.57 23.20
C ASP A 154 32.89 -37.71 22.81
N THR A 155 32.19 -38.35 23.77
CA THR A 155 31.20 -39.40 23.55
C THR A 155 29.76 -38.86 23.63
N TYR A 156 29.40 -37.98 22.69
CA TYR A 156 28.08 -37.34 22.59
C TYR A 156 26.85 -38.28 22.53
N THR A 157 27.05 -39.59 22.36
CA THR A 157 25.93 -40.55 22.23
C THR A 157 25.25 -40.90 23.54
N ASP A 158 25.87 -40.57 24.68
CA ASP A 158 25.46 -41.06 26.00
C ASP A 158 24.99 -39.93 26.94
N LEU A 159 24.94 -38.70 26.42
CA LEU A 159 24.46 -37.52 27.14
C LEU A 159 22.95 -37.59 27.38
N ILE A 160 22.58 -37.38 28.63
CA ILE A 160 21.18 -37.30 29.05
C ILE A 160 20.90 -35.85 29.41
N TYR A 161 19.93 -35.24 28.74
CA TYR A 161 19.56 -33.87 28.99
C TYR A 161 18.05 -33.76 29.20
N GLU A 162 17.67 -32.79 30.02
CA GLU A 162 16.29 -32.37 30.22
C GLU A 162 16.24 -30.85 30.20
N SER A 163 15.24 -30.30 29.51
CA SER A 163 15.10 -28.86 29.29
C SER A 163 13.75 -28.38 29.77
N ILE A 164 13.71 -27.24 30.44
CA ILE A 164 12.46 -26.56 30.82
C ILE A 164 12.51 -25.09 30.44
N ARG A 165 11.40 -24.58 29.90
CA ARG A 165 11.26 -23.17 29.53
C ARG A 165 10.40 -22.41 30.50
N ARG A 166 10.83 -21.20 30.87
CA ARG A 166 10.11 -20.32 31.79
C ARG A 166 9.93 -18.94 31.18
N PRO A 167 8.68 -18.53 30.91
CA PRO A 167 8.40 -17.18 30.49
C PRO A 167 8.55 -16.21 31.66
N ALA A 168 9.16 -15.07 31.38
CA ALA A 168 9.06 -13.86 32.17
C ALA A 168 7.88 -13.01 31.68
N THR A 169 7.20 -12.35 32.60
CA THR A 169 6.15 -11.37 32.31
C THR A 169 6.75 -9.97 32.38
N PRO A 170 7.21 -9.40 31.25
CA PRO A 170 7.84 -8.09 31.26
C PRO A 170 6.79 -6.98 31.44
N VAL A 171 7.23 -5.89 32.07
CA VAL A 171 6.47 -4.65 32.11
C VAL A 171 6.81 -3.82 30.87
N PRO A 172 5.84 -3.37 30.07
CA PRO A 172 6.14 -2.67 28.82
C PRO A 172 6.76 -1.30 29.09
N SER A 173 7.84 -0.99 28.37
CA SER A 173 8.28 0.39 28.16
C SER A 173 7.33 1.11 27.20
N THR A 174 7.50 2.42 27.04
CA THR A 174 6.83 3.19 25.99
C THR A 174 7.83 3.96 25.17
N ILE A 175 7.66 3.99 23.85
CA ILE A 175 8.46 4.82 22.94
C ILE A 175 7.56 5.80 22.16
N THR A 176 7.98 7.05 22.07
CA THR A 176 7.36 8.03 21.16
C THR A 176 8.42 8.70 20.31
N ALA A 177 8.07 9.06 19.08
CA ALA A 177 8.99 9.70 18.16
C ALA A 177 8.29 10.71 17.25
N THR A 178 9.05 11.70 16.82
CA THR A 178 8.67 12.72 15.84
C THR A 178 9.74 12.84 14.78
N VAL A 179 9.33 13.31 13.61
CA VAL A 179 10.20 13.48 12.44
C VAL A 179 10.13 14.91 11.92
N ASP A 180 11.24 15.42 11.41
CA ASP A 180 11.29 16.74 10.78
C ASP A 180 10.61 16.78 9.41
N LYS A 181 10.48 15.62 8.75
CA LYS A 181 9.89 15.44 7.43
C LYS A 181 9.00 14.21 7.40
N THR A 182 7.84 14.35 6.75
CA THR A 182 6.91 13.23 6.51
C THR A 182 7.01 12.66 5.09
N ARG A 183 7.80 13.30 4.22
CA ARG A 183 8.16 12.78 2.89
C ARG A 183 9.64 12.95 2.67
N VAL A 184 10.30 11.89 2.22
CA VAL A 184 11.73 11.87 1.96
C VAL A 184 12.04 11.19 0.63
N ARG A 185 13.21 11.48 0.10
CA ARG A 185 13.77 10.90 -1.13
C ARG A 185 15.18 10.38 -0.86
N PRO A 186 15.70 9.47 -1.70
CA PRO A 186 17.08 9.04 -1.59
C PRO A 186 18.03 10.24 -1.59
N GLY A 187 18.92 10.28 -0.59
CA GLY A 187 19.82 11.39 -0.35
C GLY A 187 19.28 12.49 0.57
N ASP A 188 18.02 12.47 0.98
CA ASP A 188 17.54 13.35 2.05
C ASP A 188 18.13 12.93 3.41
N THR A 189 18.24 13.88 4.32
CA THR A 189 18.48 13.59 5.74
C THR A 189 17.16 13.67 6.49
N LEU A 190 16.81 12.59 7.21
CA LEU A 190 15.67 12.48 8.11
C LEU A 190 16.17 12.62 9.55
N ASN A 191 15.60 13.57 10.30
CA ASN A 191 15.88 13.72 11.71
C ASN A 191 14.73 13.14 12.52
N VAL A 192 15.05 12.17 13.39
CA VAL A 192 14.09 11.55 14.29
C VAL A 192 14.45 11.92 15.71
N THR A 193 13.50 12.38 16.50
CA THR A 193 13.69 12.63 17.94
C THR A 193 12.54 12.03 18.72
N GLY A 194 12.82 11.55 19.92
CA GLY A 194 11.81 10.85 20.70
C GLY A 194 12.16 10.68 22.16
N THR A 195 11.30 9.94 22.85
CA THR A 195 11.46 9.58 24.26
C THR A 195 11.15 8.11 24.49
N VAL A 196 11.95 7.47 25.34
CA VAL A 196 11.65 6.19 25.97
C VAL A 196 11.25 6.46 27.42
N ALA A 197 10.23 5.78 27.93
CA ALA A 197 9.85 5.83 29.34
C ALA A 197 9.58 4.43 29.88
N PHE A 198 10.01 4.19 31.13
CA PHE A 198 9.65 3.01 31.90
C PHE A 198 8.58 3.37 32.92
N PRO A 199 7.71 2.42 33.31
CA PRO A 199 6.76 2.66 34.38
C PRO A 199 7.45 3.03 35.69
N ALA A 200 6.78 3.85 36.50
CA ALA A 200 7.33 4.29 37.77
C ALA A 200 7.76 3.10 38.64
N GLY A 201 8.95 3.19 39.24
CA GLY A 201 9.54 2.12 40.05
C GLY A 201 10.41 1.11 39.29
N HIS A 202 10.50 1.19 37.96
CA HIS A 202 11.18 0.19 37.14
C HIS A 202 12.58 0.62 36.67
N GLY A 203 13.32 1.30 37.55
CA GLY A 203 14.70 1.71 37.27
C GLY A 203 14.85 2.92 36.34
N SER A 204 16.07 3.08 35.81
CA SER A 204 16.47 4.21 34.95
C SER A 204 16.35 3.85 33.47
N VAL A 205 15.88 4.80 32.67
CA VAL A 205 15.86 4.71 31.19
C VAL A 205 17.22 5.00 30.55
N ASP A 206 18.18 5.53 31.32
CA ASP A 206 19.49 5.94 30.81
C ASP A 206 20.24 4.80 30.12
N GLY A 207 20.81 5.08 28.96
CA GLY A 207 21.56 4.11 28.18
C GLY A 207 20.72 3.02 27.51
N THR A 208 19.38 3.12 27.51
CA THR A 208 18.50 2.19 26.81
C THR A 208 18.77 2.25 25.30
N PRO A 209 19.18 1.13 24.66
CA PRO A 209 19.28 1.05 23.20
C PRO A 209 17.97 1.42 22.52
N VAL A 210 18.08 2.25 21.49
CA VAL A 210 17.00 2.57 20.56
C VAL A 210 17.52 2.31 19.16
N PHE A 211 16.71 1.66 18.34
CA PHE A 211 17.06 1.32 16.97
C PHE A 211 16.12 2.02 16.00
N LEU A 212 16.64 2.36 14.84
CA LEU A 212 15.88 2.80 13.68
C LEU A 212 15.86 1.66 12.67
N ARG A 213 14.67 1.30 12.20
CA ARG A 213 14.46 0.55 10.96
C ARG A 213 13.99 1.52 9.89
N ALA A 214 14.59 1.45 8.72
CA ALA A 214 14.24 2.24 7.53
C ALA A 214 13.86 1.33 6.34
N PHE A 215 14.24 0.05 6.40
CA PHE A 215 13.88 -0.97 5.41
C PHE A 215 13.24 -2.18 6.08
N SER A 216 12.14 -2.68 5.52
CA SER A 216 11.37 -3.78 6.14
C SER A 216 12.16 -5.09 6.26
N GLU A 217 13.11 -5.33 5.34
CA GLU A 217 14.07 -6.44 5.43
C GLU A 217 15.35 -5.99 6.17
N SER A 218 15.26 -5.15 7.19
CA SER A 218 16.39 -4.91 8.08
C SER A 218 15.95 -5.07 9.54
N GLU A 219 16.80 -5.71 10.34
CA GLU A 219 16.58 -5.76 11.78
C GLU A 219 16.70 -4.33 12.35
N SER A 220 17.84 -3.68 12.10
CA SER A 220 18.08 -2.26 12.33
C SER A 220 18.99 -1.70 11.24
N ASP A 221 18.85 -0.40 11.01
CA ASP A 221 19.68 0.38 10.11
C ASP A 221 20.59 1.36 10.85
N ALA A 222 20.16 1.79 12.03
CA ALA A 222 20.96 2.60 12.94
C ALA A 222 20.58 2.33 14.40
N GLN A 223 21.50 2.63 15.31
CA GLN A 223 21.31 2.53 16.75
C GLN A 223 21.76 3.81 17.45
N THR A 224 21.07 4.14 18.54
CA THR A 224 21.45 5.18 19.50
C THR A 224 21.06 4.71 20.92
N THR A 225 21.26 5.56 21.93
CA THR A 225 20.81 5.31 23.30
C THR A 225 19.97 6.47 23.82
N ALA A 226 18.96 6.16 24.62
CA ALA A 226 18.25 7.17 25.40
C ALA A 226 19.15 7.73 26.51
N ASP A 227 19.04 9.03 26.79
CA ASP A 227 19.68 9.64 27.95
C ASP A 227 18.88 9.40 29.25
N ALA A 228 19.35 9.94 30.37
CA ALA A 228 18.69 9.81 31.68
C ALA A 228 17.29 10.45 31.76
N ALA A 229 16.94 11.34 30.83
CA ALA A 229 15.58 11.87 30.68
C ALA A 229 14.74 11.07 29.67
N GLY A 230 15.32 10.02 29.08
CA GLY A 230 14.70 9.15 28.08
C GLY A 230 14.81 9.68 26.66
N HIS A 231 15.50 10.80 26.41
CA HIS A 231 15.56 11.41 25.09
C HIS A 231 16.53 10.68 24.16
N PHE A 232 16.15 10.53 22.90
CA PHE A 232 17.02 10.01 21.84
C PHE A 232 16.87 10.80 20.54
N SER A 233 17.87 10.67 19.66
CA SER A 233 17.83 11.25 18.32
C SER A 233 18.59 10.42 17.29
N PHE A 234 18.10 10.41 16.06
CA PHE A 234 18.78 9.89 14.87
C PHE A 234 18.96 10.96 13.80
N HIS A 235 20.07 10.85 13.07
CA HIS A 235 20.33 11.60 11.84
C HIS A 235 20.54 10.59 10.70
N TRP A 236 19.47 10.25 9.99
CA TRP A 236 19.49 9.19 8.98
C TRP A 236 19.62 9.74 7.56
N LYS A 237 20.51 9.15 6.76
CA LYS A 237 20.66 9.45 5.34
C LYS A 237 19.83 8.45 4.53
N VAL A 238 18.71 8.92 3.99
CA VAL A 238 17.74 8.06 3.30
C VAL A 238 18.38 7.44 2.06
N ARG A 239 18.25 6.11 1.93
CA ARG A 239 18.75 5.30 0.82
C ARG A 239 17.65 5.06 -0.23
N GLY A 240 17.98 4.32 -1.28
CA GLY A 240 17.07 4.04 -2.41
C GLY A 240 15.96 3.04 -2.10
N ASP A 241 16.24 2.17 -1.16
CA ASP A 241 15.49 1.00 -0.70
C ASP A 241 14.73 1.24 0.61
N ASP A 242 14.96 2.36 1.28
CA ASP A 242 14.23 2.70 2.50
C ASP A 242 12.74 2.96 2.21
N ASP A 243 11.86 2.23 2.90
CA ASP A 243 10.41 2.30 2.74
C ASP A 243 9.60 1.97 4.01
N ASP A 244 10.26 1.56 5.09
CA ASP A 244 9.62 1.20 6.37
C ASP A 244 10.36 1.87 7.53
N PHE A 245 9.89 3.07 7.90
CA PHE A 245 10.51 3.86 8.96
C PHE A 245 9.83 3.59 10.30
N ALA A 246 10.58 3.04 11.24
CA ALA A 246 10.13 2.78 12.59
C ALA A 246 11.26 2.87 13.60
N VAL A 247 10.92 3.13 14.86
CA VAL A 247 11.87 3.04 15.97
C VAL A 247 11.39 2.03 17.00
N TYR A 248 12.33 1.39 17.66
CA TYR A 248 12.02 0.50 18.77
C TYR A 248 13.06 0.61 19.88
N SER A 249 12.60 0.48 21.13
CA SER A 249 13.44 0.42 22.31
C SER A 249 13.81 -1.04 22.61
N ALA A 250 15.02 -1.26 23.12
CA ALA A 250 15.43 -2.54 23.69
C ALA A 250 16.00 -2.29 25.10
N PRO A 251 15.14 -2.19 26.13
CA PRO A 251 15.59 -2.09 27.52
C PRO A 251 16.61 -3.18 27.87
N LYS A 252 17.57 -2.88 28.74
CA LYS A 252 18.60 -3.84 29.16
C LYS A 252 18.13 -4.79 30.27
N ASP A 253 17.08 -4.39 30.98
CA ASP A 253 16.47 -5.24 32.00
C ASP A 253 15.51 -6.22 31.33
N PHE A 254 15.74 -7.52 31.53
CA PHE A 254 14.94 -8.60 30.96
C PHE A 254 13.46 -8.54 31.36
N TYR A 255 13.12 -7.86 32.45
CA TYR A 255 11.74 -7.70 32.88
C TYR A 255 11.09 -6.40 32.39
N ILE A 256 11.76 -5.66 31.50
CA ILE A 256 11.20 -4.48 30.84
C ILE A 256 11.12 -4.76 29.33
N GLY A 257 9.89 -4.80 28.82
CA GLY A 257 9.64 -5.07 27.41
C GLY A 257 9.97 -3.86 26.55
N GLY A 258 10.60 -4.11 25.40
CA GLY A 258 10.73 -3.10 24.35
C GLY A 258 9.38 -2.64 23.83
N ASP A 259 9.36 -1.46 23.22
CA ASP A 259 8.19 -0.90 22.54
C ASP A 259 8.57 -0.44 21.13
N PHE A 260 7.57 -0.28 20.27
CA PHE A 260 7.71 0.01 18.85
C PHE A 260 6.82 1.18 18.43
N ALA A 261 7.38 2.11 17.64
CA ALA A 261 6.63 3.19 17.02
C ALA A 261 6.95 3.32 15.53
N ALA A 262 5.92 3.16 14.69
CA ALA A 262 5.99 3.49 13.28
C ALA A 262 6.12 5.02 13.08
N LEU A 263 7.00 5.44 12.19
CA LEU A 263 7.19 6.84 11.84
C LEU A 263 6.30 7.22 10.65
N PRO A 264 5.67 8.42 10.65
CA PRO A 264 4.79 8.86 9.57
C PRO A 264 5.59 9.42 8.38
N VAL A 265 6.51 8.61 7.84
CA VAL A 265 7.42 8.97 6.75
C VAL A 265 7.06 8.16 5.52
N ALA A 266 6.88 8.85 4.40
CA ALA A 266 6.65 8.25 3.11
C ALA A 266 7.84 8.49 2.17
N THR A 267 8.08 7.54 1.26
CA THR A 267 9.05 7.63 0.16
C THR A 267 8.33 7.60 -1.19
N PRO A 268 7.82 8.77 -1.68
CA PRO A 268 7.00 8.79 -2.88
C PRO A 268 7.76 8.28 -4.10
N ILE A 269 7.12 7.37 -4.84
CA ILE A 269 7.66 6.81 -6.07
C ILE A 269 7.73 7.90 -7.13
N THR A 270 8.84 7.94 -7.87
CA THR A 270 8.98 8.88 -9.00
C THR A 270 7.94 8.56 -10.09
N LEU A 271 7.03 9.50 -10.31
CA LEU A 271 5.98 9.38 -11.32
C LEU A 271 6.53 9.69 -12.71
N SER A 272 6.22 8.82 -13.68
CA SER A 272 6.52 9.02 -15.09
C SER A 272 5.27 8.89 -15.96
N TYR A 273 5.23 9.64 -17.06
CA TYR A 273 4.18 9.57 -18.07
C TYR A 273 4.73 9.03 -19.39
N SER A 274 3.91 8.25 -20.11
CA SER A 274 4.06 8.07 -21.55
C SER A 274 3.80 9.38 -22.30
N ALA A 275 4.14 9.41 -23.58
CA ALA A 275 3.68 10.47 -24.47
C ALA A 275 2.14 10.57 -24.44
N VAL A 276 1.63 11.81 -24.40
CA VAL A 276 0.18 12.06 -24.44
C VAL A 276 -0.32 11.89 -25.86
N SER A 277 -1.34 11.06 -26.02
CA SER A 277 -2.17 11.04 -27.22
C SER A 277 -3.41 11.89 -26.98
N ALA A 278 -3.77 12.75 -27.92
CA ALA A 278 -5.01 13.51 -27.87
C ALA A 278 -5.59 13.61 -29.27
N THR A 279 -6.91 13.44 -29.36
CA THR A 279 -7.68 13.62 -30.60
C THR A 279 -8.90 14.46 -30.28
N VAL A 280 -9.41 15.20 -31.27
CA VAL A 280 -10.69 15.91 -31.17
C VAL A 280 -11.59 15.43 -32.29
N ASP A 281 -12.83 15.09 -31.94
CA ASP A 281 -13.82 14.62 -32.90
C ASP A 281 -14.48 15.78 -33.66
N ALA A 282 -15.37 15.45 -34.60
CA ALA A 282 -16.06 16.42 -35.43
C ALA A 282 -17.02 17.35 -34.65
N ASN A 283 -17.36 17.00 -33.42
CA ASN A 283 -18.26 17.73 -32.53
C ASN A 283 -17.49 18.53 -31.46
N GLY A 284 -16.16 18.54 -31.50
CA GLY A 284 -15.30 19.24 -30.54
C GLY A 284 -15.10 18.53 -29.22
N LEU A 285 -15.44 17.24 -29.13
CA LEU A 285 -15.06 16.42 -27.99
C LEU A 285 -13.62 15.95 -28.17
N ALA A 286 -12.72 16.50 -27.36
CA ALA A 286 -11.37 16.01 -27.25
C ALA A 286 -11.30 14.81 -26.31
N THR A 287 -10.48 13.82 -26.66
CA THR A 287 -10.12 12.68 -25.81
C THR A 287 -8.60 12.62 -25.71
N ALA A 288 -8.08 12.69 -24.49
CA ALA A 288 -6.67 12.57 -24.18
C ALA A 288 -6.41 11.27 -23.42
N LYS A 289 -5.30 10.59 -23.75
CA LYS A 289 -4.84 9.37 -23.10
C LYS A 289 -3.33 9.43 -22.84
N ALA A 290 -2.91 8.82 -21.74
CA ALA A 290 -1.53 8.57 -21.40
C ALA A 290 -1.46 7.29 -20.54
N THR A 291 -0.27 6.79 -20.28
CA THR A 291 -0.02 5.73 -19.30
C THR A 291 0.98 6.25 -18.26
N VAL A 292 0.79 5.88 -17.00
CA VAL A 292 1.75 6.13 -15.91
C VAL A 292 2.37 4.82 -15.43
N ASN A 293 3.50 4.88 -14.74
CA ASN A 293 4.09 3.68 -14.13
C ASN A 293 3.09 3.02 -13.15
N PRO A 294 2.85 1.70 -13.25
CA PRO A 294 1.79 1.03 -12.48
C PRO A 294 1.88 1.16 -10.97
N SER A 295 3.09 1.24 -10.41
CA SER A 295 3.30 1.42 -8.97
C SER A 295 2.68 2.73 -8.46
N CYS A 296 2.59 3.75 -9.33
CA CYS A 296 1.94 5.02 -9.02
C CYS A 296 0.43 5.06 -9.29
N ALA A 297 -0.13 4.04 -9.93
CA ALA A 297 -1.56 4.01 -10.21
C ALA A 297 -2.39 3.74 -8.94
N GLY A 298 -1.81 2.99 -8.01
CA GLY A 298 -2.50 2.47 -6.83
C GLY A 298 -3.60 1.46 -7.19
N SER A 299 -4.18 0.82 -6.18
CA SER A 299 -5.32 -0.09 -6.32
C SER A 299 -6.43 0.28 -5.33
N GLY A 300 -7.67 -0.13 -5.60
CA GLY A 300 -8.80 0.09 -4.69
C GLY A 300 -9.01 1.55 -4.29
N ALA A 301 -9.11 1.80 -2.98
CA ALA A 301 -9.30 3.13 -2.40
C ALA A 301 -8.04 4.02 -2.41
N ALA A 302 -6.86 3.45 -2.67
CA ALA A 302 -5.58 4.17 -2.74
C ALA A 302 -5.26 4.69 -4.15
N LYS A 303 -6.24 4.65 -5.08
CA LYS A 303 -6.05 5.13 -6.44
C LYS A 303 -5.73 6.63 -6.47
N GLN A 304 -4.61 6.95 -7.11
CA GLN A 304 -4.17 8.32 -7.29
C GLN A 304 -5.09 9.05 -8.29
N THR A 305 -5.24 10.37 -8.12
CA THR A 305 -6.09 11.21 -8.98
C THR A 305 -5.25 12.11 -9.87
N PHE A 306 -5.49 12.04 -11.18
CA PHE A 306 -4.78 12.80 -12.19
C PHE A 306 -5.71 13.84 -12.81
N SER A 307 -5.18 15.03 -13.07
CA SER A 307 -5.90 16.13 -13.70
C SER A 307 -5.56 16.20 -15.18
N LEU A 308 -6.57 16.11 -16.05
CA LEU A 308 -6.44 16.52 -17.44
C LEU A 308 -6.56 18.05 -17.49
N GLN A 309 -5.51 18.70 -17.94
CA GLN A 309 -5.47 20.15 -18.15
C GLN A 309 -5.55 20.50 -19.63
N PHE A 310 -6.17 21.65 -19.92
CA PHE A 310 -6.33 22.22 -21.24
C PHE A 310 -5.87 23.67 -21.27
N ALA A 311 -5.17 24.04 -22.33
CA ALA A 311 -4.92 25.42 -22.72
C ALA A 311 -5.50 25.65 -24.12
N ALA A 312 -6.31 26.70 -24.29
CA ALA A 312 -6.88 27.04 -25.59
C ALA A 312 -5.78 27.34 -26.62
N GLU A 313 -6.06 27.13 -27.90
CA GLU A 313 -5.14 27.47 -28.99
C GLU A 313 -4.66 28.94 -28.87
N GLY A 314 -3.34 29.14 -28.88
CA GLY A 314 -2.71 30.45 -28.67
C GLY A 314 -2.62 30.93 -27.22
N SER A 315 -3.14 30.17 -26.25
CA SER A 315 -3.07 30.50 -24.82
C SER A 315 -1.96 29.74 -24.10
N THR A 316 -1.35 30.39 -23.10
CA THR A 316 -0.43 29.77 -22.13
C THR A 316 -1.12 29.42 -20.82
N SER A 317 -2.40 29.80 -20.64
CA SER A 317 -3.16 29.56 -19.42
C SER A 317 -3.75 28.15 -19.42
N TRP A 318 -3.38 27.37 -18.41
CA TRP A 318 -3.86 26.00 -18.22
C TRP A 318 -4.99 25.97 -17.19
N ARG A 319 -6.02 25.17 -17.45
CA ARG A 319 -7.06 24.86 -16.48
C ARG A 319 -7.35 23.36 -16.45
N THR A 320 -7.69 22.83 -15.28
CA THR A 320 -8.19 21.46 -15.16
C THR A 320 -9.58 21.37 -15.78
N VAL A 321 -9.76 20.40 -16.67
CA VAL A 321 -11.01 20.19 -17.43
C VAL A 321 -11.64 18.83 -17.17
N ALA A 322 -10.86 17.88 -16.66
CA ALA A 322 -11.35 16.61 -16.16
C ALA A 322 -10.35 16.05 -15.13
N THR A 323 -10.81 15.10 -14.33
CA THR A 323 -9.95 14.26 -13.49
C THR A 323 -10.17 12.80 -13.83
N ALA A 324 -9.15 11.97 -13.64
CA ALA A 324 -9.22 10.53 -13.85
C ALA A 324 -8.34 9.80 -12.85
N ALA A 325 -8.81 8.64 -12.41
CA ALA A 325 -7.97 7.63 -11.78
C ALA A 325 -7.48 6.65 -12.86
N PRO A 326 -6.23 6.17 -12.78
CA PRO A 326 -5.72 5.21 -13.75
C PRO A 326 -6.45 3.87 -13.66
N ALA A 327 -6.61 3.24 -14.82
CA ALA A 327 -7.05 1.86 -14.93
C ALA A 327 -5.89 0.90 -14.56
N ALA A 328 -6.17 -0.40 -14.51
CA ALA A 328 -5.13 -1.42 -14.39
C ALA A 328 -4.05 -1.22 -15.47
N GLY A 329 -2.78 -1.31 -15.08
CA GLY A 329 -1.65 -1.01 -15.97
C GLY A 329 -1.36 0.49 -16.17
N GLY A 330 -1.97 1.38 -15.39
CA GLY A 330 -1.62 2.81 -15.36
C GLY A 330 -2.27 3.66 -16.46
N ALA A 331 -3.24 3.13 -17.21
CA ALA A 331 -3.85 3.86 -18.32
C ALA A 331 -4.78 4.99 -17.84
N LEU A 332 -4.54 6.21 -18.33
CA LEU A 332 -5.34 7.40 -18.12
C LEU A 332 -6.16 7.72 -19.36
N LYS A 333 -7.41 8.12 -19.17
CA LYS A 333 -8.30 8.62 -20.22
C LYS A 333 -9.19 9.73 -19.66
N GLY A 334 -9.25 10.83 -20.38
CA GLY A 334 -10.12 11.96 -20.06
C GLY A 334 -10.64 12.60 -21.34
N SER A 335 -11.82 13.21 -21.26
CA SER A 335 -12.44 13.88 -22.39
C SER A 335 -12.95 15.26 -21.99
N TYR A 336 -12.91 16.20 -22.93
CA TYR A 336 -13.34 17.58 -22.69
C TYR A 336 -13.88 18.21 -23.98
N LYS A 337 -14.99 18.95 -23.88
CA LYS A 337 -15.57 19.69 -25.00
C LYS A 337 -14.93 21.08 -25.13
N GLY A 338 -13.64 21.09 -25.46
CA GLY A 338 -12.80 22.30 -25.55
C GLY A 338 -12.37 22.68 -26.96
N GLY A 339 -12.48 21.75 -27.91
CA GLY A 339 -11.99 21.96 -29.28
C GLY A 339 -10.46 22.09 -29.35
N ASN A 340 -10.00 23.07 -30.14
CA ASN A 340 -8.59 23.29 -30.45
C ASN A 340 -7.79 23.82 -29.25
N GLY A 341 -6.60 23.28 -29.07
CA GLY A 341 -5.69 23.68 -28.00
C GLY A 341 -4.76 22.54 -27.61
N SER A 342 -4.14 22.68 -26.45
CA SER A 342 -3.17 21.72 -25.91
C SER A 342 -3.72 21.01 -24.68
N TYR A 343 -3.42 19.72 -24.58
CA TYR A 343 -3.87 18.85 -23.49
C TYR A 343 -2.66 18.23 -22.78
N ARG A 344 -2.67 18.19 -21.45
CA ARG A 344 -1.63 17.53 -20.64
C ARG A 344 -2.23 16.88 -19.39
N TRP A 345 -1.55 15.88 -18.84
CA TRP A 345 -1.89 15.28 -17.56
C TRP A 345 -1.00 15.85 -16.46
N VAL A 346 -1.58 16.10 -15.30
CA VAL A 346 -0.89 16.62 -14.11
C VAL A 346 -1.28 15.80 -12.90
N HIS A 347 -0.30 15.50 -12.05
CA HIS A 347 -0.46 14.87 -10.76
C HIS A 347 0.21 15.73 -9.70
N ALA A 348 -0.47 15.98 -8.59
CA ALA A 348 0.10 16.65 -7.42
C ALA A 348 0.86 15.64 -6.57
N GLU A 349 1.85 16.08 -5.80
CA GLU A 349 2.61 15.17 -4.93
C GLU A 349 1.72 14.61 -3.82
N THR A 350 1.89 13.32 -3.55
CA THR A 350 1.23 12.57 -2.48
C THR A 350 2.28 11.74 -1.73
N ASP A 351 1.87 11.04 -0.68
CA ASP A 351 2.73 10.08 0.04
C ASP A 351 3.10 8.87 -0.84
N VAL A 352 2.41 8.68 -1.97
CA VAL A 352 2.63 7.54 -2.88
C VAL A 352 3.46 7.94 -4.09
N CYS A 353 3.24 9.13 -4.65
CA CYS A 353 3.84 9.54 -5.91
C CYS A 353 4.30 10.99 -5.92
N THR A 354 5.44 11.24 -6.55
CA THR A 354 5.95 12.59 -6.78
C THR A 354 4.99 13.40 -7.67
N ALA A 355 4.98 14.73 -7.52
CA ALA A 355 4.33 15.60 -8.49
C ALA A 355 4.96 15.43 -9.88
N ALA A 356 4.14 15.41 -10.93
CA ALA A 356 4.63 15.40 -12.30
C ALA A 356 3.61 15.99 -13.28
N THR A 357 4.12 16.61 -14.35
CA THR A 357 3.34 17.12 -15.47
C THR A 357 3.82 16.45 -16.75
N SER A 358 2.90 15.87 -17.53
CA SER A 358 3.23 15.28 -18.82
C SER A 358 3.59 16.35 -19.85
N ALA A 359 4.25 15.94 -20.94
CA ALA A 359 4.32 16.76 -22.14
C ALA A 359 2.91 17.11 -22.65
N ALA A 360 2.77 18.30 -23.23
CA ALA A 360 1.51 18.75 -23.81
C ALA A 360 1.32 18.20 -25.23
N LYS A 361 0.09 17.81 -25.58
CA LYS A 361 -0.31 17.44 -26.93
C LYS A 361 -1.28 18.47 -27.50
N ALA A 362 -0.83 19.19 -28.52
CA ALA A 362 -1.68 20.08 -29.31
C ALA A 362 -2.59 19.26 -30.23
N VAL A 363 -3.84 19.70 -30.33
CA VAL A 363 -4.83 19.21 -31.29
C VAL A 363 -5.53 20.38 -31.95
N HIS A 364 -5.81 20.25 -33.24
CA HIS A 364 -6.43 21.29 -34.05
C HIS A 364 -7.41 20.68 -35.04
N ARG A 365 -8.53 21.36 -35.25
CA ARG A 365 -9.45 21.16 -36.38
C ARG A 365 -9.85 22.52 -36.92
N THR A 366 -10.05 22.55 -38.23
CA THR A 366 -10.47 23.75 -38.94
C THR A 366 -11.99 23.88 -38.90
N LYS A 367 -12.50 25.07 -38.57
CA LYS A 367 -13.95 25.35 -38.61
C LYS A 367 -14.44 25.33 -40.06
N THR A 368 -15.64 24.81 -40.28
CA THR A 368 -16.35 24.90 -41.56
C THR A 368 -17.68 25.62 -41.35
N HIS A 369 -18.21 26.25 -42.38
CA HIS A 369 -19.60 26.70 -42.39
C HIS A 369 -20.15 26.71 -43.82
N ILE A 370 -21.49 26.77 -43.93
CA ILE A 370 -22.19 26.87 -45.20
C ILE A 370 -22.75 28.29 -45.32
N ALA A 371 -22.31 29.02 -46.33
CA ALA A 371 -22.78 30.37 -46.65
C ALA A 371 -23.90 30.34 -47.70
N GLY A 372 -24.95 31.12 -47.46
CA GLY A 372 -26.00 31.40 -48.45
C GLY A 372 -26.79 30.19 -48.92
N PHE A 373 -27.08 29.23 -48.03
CA PHE A 373 -27.91 28.09 -48.39
C PHE A 373 -29.37 28.53 -48.65
N HIS A 374 -29.88 28.24 -49.85
CA HIS A 374 -31.27 28.52 -50.20
C HIS A 374 -31.76 27.61 -51.34
N GLY A 375 -33.08 27.48 -51.46
CA GLY A 375 -33.76 26.83 -52.57
C GLY A 375 -34.39 27.83 -53.52
N THR A 376 -34.34 27.54 -54.82
CA THR A 376 -34.95 28.35 -55.88
C THR A 376 -35.67 27.48 -56.90
N PRO A 377 -36.80 27.94 -57.47
CA PRO A 377 -37.55 29.15 -57.10
C PRO A 377 -38.28 29.01 -55.75
N GLN A 378 -38.71 30.13 -55.17
CA GLN A 378 -39.61 30.16 -54.02
C GLN A 378 -40.77 31.14 -54.32
N PRO A 379 -42.04 30.68 -54.31
CA PRO A 379 -42.50 29.30 -54.15
C PRO A 379 -42.26 28.43 -55.40
N VAL A 380 -42.25 27.10 -55.23
CA VAL A 380 -42.07 26.13 -56.33
C VAL A 380 -43.44 25.71 -56.86
N ARG A 381 -43.68 25.81 -58.18
CA ARG A 381 -44.91 25.24 -58.76
C ARG A 381 -44.81 23.72 -58.84
N ARG A 382 -45.90 23.00 -58.61
CA ARG A 382 -45.93 21.54 -58.84
C ARG A 382 -45.38 21.16 -60.22
N GLY A 383 -44.41 20.25 -60.26
CA GLY A 383 -43.72 19.81 -61.48
C GLY A 383 -42.54 20.68 -61.92
N GLN A 384 -42.32 21.84 -61.28
CA GLN A 384 -41.13 22.67 -61.52
C GLN A 384 -39.90 22.09 -60.80
N ARG A 385 -38.71 22.31 -61.38
CA ARG A 385 -37.43 21.91 -60.78
C ARG A 385 -37.11 22.81 -59.60
N LEU A 386 -36.81 22.20 -58.45
CA LEU A 386 -36.21 22.86 -57.29
C LEU A 386 -34.69 22.77 -57.40
N ARG A 387 -34.00 23.89 -57.15
CA ARG A 387 -32.54 24.00 -57.08
C ARG A 387 -32.13 24.45 -55.69
N LEU A 388 -31.42 23.60 -54.96
CA LEU A 388 -30.76 23.93 -53.71
C LEU A 388 -29.30 24.28 -54.00
N ASN A 389 -28.80 25.40 -53.47
CA ASN A 389 -27.42 25.84 -53.64
C ASN A 389 -26.86 26.45 -52.35
N GLY A 390 -25.55 26.62 -52.32
CA GLY A 390 -24.82 27.27 -51.23
C GLY A 390 -23.31 27.20 -51.46
N THR A 391 -22.53 27.77 -50.55
CA THR A 391 -21.06 27.73 -50.62
C THR A 391 -20.48 27.16 -49.34
N LEU A 392 -19.73 26.06 -49.43
CA LEU A 392 -18.97 25.52 -48.31
C LEU A 392 -17.68 26.32 -48.13
N GLN A 393 -17.42 26.74 -46.89
CA GLN A 393 -16.23 27.49 -46.51
C GLN A 393 -15.50 26.84 -45.32
N TYR A 394 -14.19 27.07 -45.22
CA TYR A 394 -13.37 26.72 -44.07
C TYR A 394 -12.66 27.98 -43.54
N LEU A 395 -12.38 28.01 -42.24
CA LEU A 395 -11.72 29.16 -41.61
C LEU A 395 -10.20 29.01 -41.73
N ASP A 396 -9.54 29.98 -42.36
CA ASP A 396 -8.08 30.09 -42.44
C ASP A 396 -7.64 31.38 -41.74
N GLY A 397 -7.01 31.23 -40.57
CA GLY A 397 -6.80 32.35 -39.64
C GLY A 397 -8.14 32.98 -39.25
N SER A 398 -8.35 34.24 -39.67
CA SER A 398 -9.60 34.99 -39.48
C SER A 398 -10.48 35.04 -40.73
N THR A 399 -10.05 34.47 -41.85
CA THR A 399 -10.74 34.60 -43.15
C THR A 399 -11.45 33.30 -43.52
N TRP A 400 -12.72 33.41 -43.92
CA TRP A 400 -13.42 32.28 -44.50
C TRP A 400 -13.04 32.10 -45.98
N LYS A 401 -12.51 30.93 -46.31
CA LYS A 401 -12.10 30.57 -47.66
C LYS A 401 -12.99 29.47 -48.22
N PRO A 402 -13.26 29.43 -49.53
CA PRO A 402 -14.05 28.35 -50.11
C PRO A 402 -13.38 26.99 -49.92
N ARG A 403 -14.17 25.97 -49.56
CA ARG A 403 -13.70 24.58 -49.44
C ARG A 403 -14.21 23.75 -50.60
N GLY A 404 -13.35 23.51 -51.58
CA GLY A 404 -13.69 22.68 -52.72
C GLY A 404 -13.54 21.19 -52.49
N LYS A 405 -14.15 20.41 -53.39
CA LYS A 405 -14.06 18.95 -53.49
C LYS A 405 -14.39 18.23 -52.17
N HIS A 406 -15.36 18.75 -51.43
CA HIS A 406 -15.83 18.14 -50.19
C HIS A 406 -17.30 17.71 -50.32
N PRO A 407 -17.69 16.51 -49.84
CA PRO A 407 -19.09 16.13 -49.78
C PRO A 407 -19.88 17.05 -48.84
N VAL A 408 -21.06 17.45 -49.29
CA VAL A 408 -22.11 18.21 -48.58
C VAL A 408 -23.39 17.39 -48.65
N GLU A 409 -23.94 17.07 -47.49
CA GLU A 409 -25.21 16.33 -47.39
C GLU A 409 -26.38 17.30 -47.39
N ILE A 410 -27.43 16.98 -48.14
CA ILE A 410 -28.69 17.72 -48.18
C ILE A 410 -29.74 16.88 -47.46
N TRP A 411 -30.37 17.50 -46.46
CA TRP A 411 -31.34 16.87 -45.56
C TRP A 411 -32.70 17.56 -45.71
N TYR A 412 -33.76 16.76 -45.61
CA TYR A 412 -35.15 17.20 -45.70
C TYR A 412 -35.92 16.78 -44.44
N ARG A 413 -36.77 17.68 -43.95
CA ARG A 413 -37.73 17.43 -42.88
C ARG A 413 -39.13 17.88 -43.32
N PRO A 414 -40.10 16.95 -43.44
CA PRO A 414 -41.48 17.31 -43.73
C PRO A 414 -42.12 18.06 -42.55
N THR A 415 -43.14 18.88 -42.81
CA THR A 415 -43.84 19.65 -41.76
C THR A 415 -44.51 18.76 -40.71
N SER A 416 -44.90 17.55 -41.09
CA SER A 416 -45.59 16.60 -40.22
C SER A 416 -44.68 15.90 -39.23
N THR A 417 -43.36 16.03 -39.33
CA THR A 417 -42.41 15.34 -38.45
C THR A 417 -41.26 16.23 -38.00
N SER A 418 -40.64 15.89 -36.88
CA SER A 418 -39.40 16.53 -36.41
C SER A 418 -38.13 15.88 -36.99
N THR A 419 -38.27 14.80 -37.75
CA THR A 419 -37.17 13.94 -38.21
C THR A 419 -36.58 14.45 -39.51
N TRP A 420 -35.27 14.69 -39.51
CA TRP A 420 -34.51 14.99 -40.71
C TRP A 420 -34.10 13.70 -41.43
N THR A 421 -34.24 13.67 -42.75
CA THR A 421 -33.83 12.55 -43.61
C THR A 421 -32.81 13.02 -44.64
N ARG A 422 -31.70 12.29 -44.79
CA ARG A 422 -30.70 12.59 -45.83
C ARG A 422 -31.27 12.25 -47.19
N LYS A 423 -31.34 13.23 -48.09
CA LYS A 423 -31.87 13.04 -49.45
C LYS A 423 -30.77 12.94 -50.49
N TYR A 424 -29.75 13.78 -50.37
CA TYR A 424 -28.67 13.84 -51.36
C TYR A 424 -27.30 14.05 -50.70
N VAL A 425 -26.26 13.67 -51.42
CA VAL A 425 -24.88 14.08 -51.16
C VAL A 425 -24.35 14.70 -52.45
N VAL A 426 -23.80 15.90 -52.36
CA VAL A 426 -23.20 16.62 -53.49
C VAL A 426 -21.76 16.99 -53.16
N GLN A 427 -20.91 17.08 -54.17
CA GLN A 427 -19.55 17.59 -54.00
C GLN A 427 -19.54 19.10 -54.23
N SER A 428 -18.84 19.85 -53.36
CA SER A 428 -18.54 21.25 -53.65
C SER A 428 -17.56 21.37 -54.81
N SER A 429 -17.76 22.36 -55.67
CA SER A 429 -16.81 22.77 -56.70
C SER A 429 -15.51 23.30 -56.09
N ASP A 430 -14.48 23.52 -56.90
CA ASP A 430 -13.19 24.08 -56.44
C ASP A 430 -13.34 25.44 -55.73
N ARG A 431 -14.43 26.17 -55.99
CA ARG A 431 -14.79 27.44 -55.34
C ARG A 431 -15.79 27.27 -54.19
N GLY A 432 -15.91 26.07 -53.63
CA GLY A 432 -16.81 25.77 -52.51
C GLY A 432 -18.30 25.76 -52.84
N ALA A 433 -18.72 26.29 -54.00
CA ALA A 433 -20.11 26.29 -54.43
C ALA A 433 -20.62 24.87 -54.67
N PHE A 434 -21.81 24.55 -54.15
CA PHE A 434 -22.50 23.30 -54.42
C PHE A 434 -23.91 23.58 -54.91
N GLN A 435 -24.47 22.66 -55.70
CA GLN A 435 -25.88 22.71 -56.09
C GLN A 435 -26.47 21.32 -56.26
N LYS A 436 -27.78 21.22 -56.07
CA LYS A 436 -28.58 20.07 -56.49
C LYS A 436 -29.89 20.55 -57.10
N THR A 437 -30.18 20.07 -58.31
CA THR A 437 -31.48 20.29 -58.97
C THR A 437 -32.22 18.97 -59.11
N PHE A 438 -33.51 18.98 -58.77
CA PHE A 438 -34.34 17.79 -58.76
C PHE A 438 -35.82 18.15 -58.92
N ASN A 439 -36.62 17.18 -59.39
CA ASN A 439 -38.06 17.31 -59.54
C ASN A 439 -38.71 16.83 -58.24
N ASP A 440 -38.79 17.68 -57.24
CA ASP A 440 -39.48 17.38 -56.00
C ASP A 440 -40.43 18.52 -55.68
N SER A 441 -41.67 18.13 -55.40
CA SER A 441 -42.80 19.01 -55.12
C SER A 441 -43.26 18.87 -53.68
N THR A 442 -42.37 18.41 -52.79
CA THR A 442 -42.67 18.30 -51.36
C THR A 442 -42.32 19.58 -50.62
N ARG A 443 -43.35 20.14 -49.97
CA ARG A 443 -43.20 21.23 -49.00
C ARG A 443 -42.39 20.76 -47.79
N GLY A 444 -41.56 21.61 -47.21
CA GLY A 444 -40.85 21.28 -45.99
C GLY A 444 -39.58 22.08 -45.77
N TRP A 445 -38.85 21.68 -44.73
CA TRP A 445 -37.58 22.28 -44.37
C TRP A 445 -36.43 21.53 -45.02
N TRP A 446 -35.49 22.26 -45.59
CA TRP A 446 -34.27 21.75 -46.17
C TRP A 446 -33.08 22.32 -45.42
N ARG A 447 -32.01 21.56 -45.27
CA ARG A 447 -30.74 22.06 -44.73
C ARG A 447 -29.57 21.31 -45.33
N THR A 448 -28.38 21.81 -45.11
CA THR A 448 -27.14 21.13 -45.47
C THR A 448 -26.29 20.82 -44.26
N ILE A 449 -25.58 19.70 -44.33
CA ILE A 449 -24.64 19.24 -43.30
C ILE A 449 -23.33 18.89 -43.98
N VAL A 450 -22.23 19.42 -43.44
CA VAL A 450 -20.89 18.93 -43.75
C VAL A 450 -20.42 18.12 -42.57
N VAL A 451 -20.29 16.80 -42.76
CA VAL A 451 -19.77 15.89 -41.74
C VAL A 451 -18.29 16.17 -41.57
N GLY A 452 -17.86 16.47 -40.34
CA GLY A 452 -16.45 16.71 -40.06
C GLY A 452 -15.59 15.46 -40.27
N THR A 453 -14.37 15.65 -40.78
CA THR A 453 -13.32 14.64 -40.98
C THR A 453 -12.14 14.91 -40.05
N THR A 454 -11.10 14.07 -39.95
CA THR A 454 -9.99 14.21 -38.96
C THR A 454 -9.37 15.62 -38.81
N GLY A 455 -9.53 16.51 -39.80
CA GLY A 455 -9.13 17.93 -39.73
C GLY A 455 -10.24 18.98 -39.74
N LEU A 456 -11.53 18.64 -39.84
CA LEU A 456 -12.64 19.60 -40.00
C LEU A 456 -13.74 19.43 -38.96
N TYR A 457 -14.29 20.52 -38.45
CA TYR A 457 -15.54 20.48 -37.67
C TYR A 457 -16.76 20.19 -38.54
N THR A 458 -17.76 19.52 -37.97
CA THR A 458 -19.09 19.42 -38.57
C THR A 458 -19.72 20.80 -38.63
N SER A 459 -20.38 21.12 -39.74
CA SER A 459 -21.21 22.33 -39.87
C SER A 459 -22.59 22.00 -40.41
N ILE A 460 -23.57 22.80 -39.98
CA ILE A 460 -24.97 22.67 -40.37
C ILE A 460 -25.42 24.06 -40.83
N SER A 461 -26.07 24.16 -41.99
CA SER A 461 -26.66 25.42 -42.43
C SER A 461 -27.92 25.75 -41.62
N ASP A 462 -28.32 27.02 -41.65
CA ASP A 462 -29.69 27.36 -41.33
C ASP A 462 -30.66 26.60 -42.24
N PRO A 463 -31.82 26.17 -41.73
CA PRO A 463 -32.81 25.48 -42.53
C PRO A 463 -33.59 26.48 -43.40
N ASP A 464 -33.89 26.09 -44.63
CA ASP A 464 -34.68 26.86 -45.58
C ASP A 464 -36.05 26.21 -45.78
N TRP A 465 -37.11 27.02 -45.75
CA TRP A 465 -38.48 26.55 -45.95
C TRP A 465 -38.86 26.64 -47.41
N ILE A 466 -39.23 25.50 -48.01
CA ILE A 466 -39.69 25.43 -49.39
C ILE A 466 -41.21 25.26 -49.40
N GLU A 467 -41.88 26.27 -49.93
CA GLU A 467 -43.30 26.24 -50.24
C GLU A 467 -43.54 25.71 -51.66
N VAL A 468 -44.58 24.89 -51.81
CA VAL A 468 -45.01 24.33 -53.10
C VAL A 468 -46.47 24.69 -53.35
N LEU A 469 -46.73 25.34 -54.48
CA LEU A 469 -48.07 25.74 -54.95
C LEU A 469 -48.74 24.67 -55.82
#